data_AF-A0A090S4H7-F1
#
_entry.id   AF-A0A090S4H7-F1
#
_cell.length_a   1.000
_cell.length_b   1.000
_cell.length_c   1.000
_cell.angle_alpha   90.00
_cell.angle_beta   90.00
_cell.angle_gamma   90.00
#
_symmetry.space_group_name_H-M   'P 1'
#
loop_
_entity.id
_entity.type
_entity.pdbx_description
1 polymer ?
#
loop_
_entity_poly.entity_id
_entity_poly.type
_entity_poly.pdbx_seq_one_letter_code
_entity_poly.pdbx_strand_id
1 'polypeptide(L)'
;MTTIWVGRDDNKSTKLTGSSGALRVYSDYLAARIPEKLVLPWPKDISMIGFAKQSDGALQLDCHNEYQLPVWDEGGQLKASCDNQPKQWIKNLFDW
;
A
#
# COMPACT_ATOMS: atom_id res chain seq x y z
N MET A 1 -1.94 -10.23 -18.46
CA MET A 1 -1.34 -10.86 -17.25
C MET A 1 -0.20 -11.74 -17.70
N THR A 2 0.96 -11.65 -17.04
CA THR A 2 2.15 -12.48 -17.35
C THR A 2 2.59 -13.16 -16.07
N THR A 3 2.82 -14.47 -16.14
CA THR A 3 3.32 -15.27 -15.02
C THR A 3 4.67 -15.86 -15.42
N ILE A 4 5.69 -15.62 -14.59
CA ILE A 4 7.05 -16.12 -14.81
C ILE A 4 7.40 -17.03 -13.64
N TRP A 5 7.77 -18.27 -13.95
CA TRP A 5 8.28 -19.24 -12.99
C TRP A 5 9.71 -19.63 -13.38
N VAL A 6 10.61 -19.66 -12.39
CA VAL A 6 11.99 -20.10 -12.54
C VAL A 6 12.28 -21.08 -11.42
N GLY A 7 12.56 -22.32 -11.80
CA GLY A 7 12.92 -23.39 -10.88
C GLY A 7 13.71 -24.47 -11.61
N ARG A 8 14.12 -25.49 -10.86
CA ARG A 8 14.70 -26.70 -11.44
C ARG A 8 13.64 -27.78 -11.43
N ASP A 9 13.57 -28.55 -12.50
CA ASP A 9 12.62 -29.67 -12.61
C ASP A 9 12.85 -30.73 -11.51
N ASP A 10 14.09 -30.87 -11.06
CA ASP A 10 14.47 -31.77 -9.97
C ASP A 10 14.21 -31.22 -8.56
N ASN A 11 13.54 -30.06 -8.46
CA ASN A 11 13.22 -29.33 -7.22
C ASN A 11 14.45 -29.01 -6.34
N LYS A 12 15.68 -29.13 -6.86
CA LYS A 12 16.86 -28.75 -6.10
C LYS A 12 17.01 -27.23 -6.05
N SER A 13 17.87 -26.78 -5.14
CA SER A 13 18.18 -25.36 -4.96
C SER A 13 18.69 -24.73 -6.25
N THR A 14 18.06 -23.63 -6.66
CA THR A 14 18.51 -22.76 -7.76
C THR A 14 19.67 -21.84 -7.35
N LYS A 15 19.97 -21.75 -6.04
CA LYS A 15 20.90 -20.77 -5.43
C LYS A 15 20.51 -19.30 -5.66
N LEU A 16 19.28 -19.05 -6.13
CA LEU A 16 18.67 -17.74 -6.24
C LEU A 16 17.90 -17.43 -4.94
N THR A 17 17.82 -16.14 -4.57
CA THR A 17 17.08 -15.67 -3.38
C THR A 17 15.89 -14.79 -3.79
N GLY A 18 14.76 -14.94 -3.10
CA GLY A 18 13.53 -14.21 -3.43
C GLY A 18 13.13 -14.39 -4.91
N SER A 19 12.68 -13.30 -5.53
CA SER A 19 12.28 -13.28 -6.95
C SER A 19 13.44 -12.97 -7.90
N SER A 20 14.70 -13.06 -7.48
CA SER A 20 15.86 -12.63 -8.28
C SER A 20 15.98 -13.32 -9.65
N GLY A 21 15.54 -14.57 -9.78
CA GLY A 21 15.42 -15.25 -11.08
C GLY A 21 14.24 -14.76 -11.91
N ALA A 22 13.03 -14.98 -11.41
CA ALA A 22 11.80 -14.71 -12.15
C ALA A 22 11.63 -13.22 -12.51
N LEU A 23 11.97 -12.30 -11.60
CA LEU A 23 11.89 -10.86 -11.84
C LEU A 23 12.92 -10.41 -12.89
N ARG A 24 14.10 -11.04 -12.95
CA ARG A 24 15.09 -10.76 -14.00
C ARG A 24 14.57 -11.15 -15.37
N VAL A 25 14.02 -12.36 -15.49
CA VAL A 25 13.40 -12.86 -16.74
C VAL A 25 12.21 -11.97 -17.14
N TYR A 26 11.39 -11.55 -16.17
CA TYR A 26 10.29 -10.61 -16.43
C TYR A 26 10.79 -9.24 -16.91
N SER A 27 11.88 -8.72 -16.34
CA SER A 27 12.51 -7.47 -16.80
C SER A 27 12.99 -7.57 -18.25
N ASP A 28 13.65 -8.68 -18.62
CA ASP A 28 14.07 -8.90 -20.01
C ASP A 28 12.87 -9.03 -20.96
N TYR A 29 11.78 -9.66 -20.50
CA TYR A 29 10.51 -9.71 -21.26
C TYR A 29 9.93 -8.31 -21.52
N LEU A 30 9.92 -7.42 -20.51
CA LEU A 30 9.46 -6.04 -20.67
C LEU A 30 10.41 -5.18 -21.52
N ALA A 31 11.70 -5.51 -21.61
CA ALA A 31 12.64 -4.82 -22.48
C ALA A 31 12.45 -5.22 -23.96
N ALA A 32 12.11 -6.48 -24.21
CA ALA A 32 11.89 -7.01 -25.55
C ALA A 32 10.51 -6.66 -26.15
N ARG A 33 9.58 -6.15 -25.34
CA ARG A 33 8.20 -5.85 -25.73
C ARG A 33 7.79 -4.52 -25.15
N ILE A 34 7.21 -3.62 -25.94
CA ILE A 34 6.67 -2.35 -25.42
C ILE A 34 5.53 -2.69 -24.45
N PRO A 35 5.67 -2.41 -23.15
CA PRO A 35 4.60 -2.68 -22.19
C PRO A 35 3.53 -1.60 -22.27
N GLU A 36 2.29 -1.99 -21.98
CA GLU A 36 1.23 -1.02 -21.73
C GLU A 36 1.39 -0.45 -20.31
N LYS A 37 1.28 0.87 -20.19
CA LYS A 37 1.33 1.53 -18.88
C LYS A 37 0.11 1.11 -18.07
N LEU A 38 0.33 0.48 -16.92
CA LEU A 38 -0.74 0.21 -15.97
C LEU A 38 -1.17 1.52 -15.29
N VAL A 39 -2.35 2.01 -15.64
CA VAL A 39 -3.02 3.13 -14.97
C VAL A 39 -4.19 2.56 -14.19
N LEU A 40 -4.11 2.61 -12.86
CA LEU A 40 -5.21 2.21 -11.99
C LEU A 40 -6.09 3.44 -11.72
N PRO A 41 -7.35 3.48 -12.20
CA PRO A 41 -8.27 4.53 -11.80
C PRO A 41 -8.52 4.43 -10.29
N TRP A 42 -8.75 5.57 -9.64
CA TRP A 42 -9.11 5.54 -8.22
C TRP A 42 -10.44 4.79 -8.06
N PRO A 43 -10.48 3.70 -7.27
CA PRO A 43 -11.70 2.93 -7.07
C PRO A 43 -12.74 3.73 -6.28
N LYS A 44 -14.01 3.33 -6.43
CA LYS A 44 -15.09 3.82 -5.55
C LYS A 44 -14.85 3.32 -4.12
N ASP A 45 -15.38 4.06 -3.15
CA ASP A 45 -15.41 3.67 -1.74
C ASP A 45 -14.01 3.46 -1.11
N ILE A 46 -12.96 4.04 -1.71
CA ILE A 46 -11.63 4.12 -1.09
C ILE A 46 -11.34 5.57 -0.70
N SER A 47 -11.07 5.78 0.58
CA SER A 47 -10.66 7.06 1.18
C SER A 47 -9.19 7.00 1.59
N MET A 48 -8.45 8.10 1.42
CA MET A 48 -7.13 8.26 2.04
C MET A 48 -7.32 8.74 3.48
N ILE A 49 -6.80 7.98 4.44
CA ILE A 49 -6.96 8.23 5.88
C ILE A 49 -5.59 8.25 6.54
N GLY A 50 -5.35 9.21 7.44
CA GLY A 50 -4.11 9.35 8.18
C GLY A 50 -3.97 8.37 9.35
N PHE A 51 -2.76 7.86 9.55
CA PHE A 51 -2.43 6.95 10.65
C PHE A 51 -1.11 7.32 11.33
N ALA A 52 -1.07 7.22 12.65
CA ALA A 52 0.17 7.18 13.42
C ALA A 52 0.67 5.74 13.52
N LYS A 53 1.95 5.53 13.20
CA LYS A 53 2.60 4.22 13.33
C LYS A 53 3.09 4.02 14.77
N GLN A 54 2.59 2.98 15.42
CA GLN A 54 3.03 2.60 16.76
C GLN A 54 4.31 1.75 16.70
N SER A 55 5.02 1.66 17.83
CA SER A 55 6.30 0.94 17.92
C SER A 55 6.16 -0.57 17.74
N ASP A 56 5.00 -1.13 18.04
CA ASP A 56 4.63 -2.52 17.81
C ASP A 56 4.21 -2.81 16.36
N GLY A 57 4.16 -1.78 15.51
CA GLY A 57 3.73 -1.86 14.12
C GLY A 57 2.22 -1.66 13.90
N ALA A 58 1.44 -1.44 14.97
CA ALA A 58 0.03 -1.11 14.84
C ALA A 58 -0.16 0.29 14.21
N LEU A 59 -1.32 0.47 13.57
CA LEU A 59 -1.73 1.75 13.00
C LEU A 59 -2.85 2.33 13.85
N GLN A 60 -2.61 3.49 14.44
CA GLN A 60 -3.63 4.25 15.15
C GLN A 60 -4.21 5.32 14.23
N LEU A 61 -5.54 5.47 14.23
CA LEU A 61 -6.19 6.52 13.46
C LEU A 61 -5.69 7.90 13.93
N ASP A 62 -5.11 8.64 13.00
CA ASP A 62 -4.66 10.01 13.20
C ASP A 62 -4.94 10.79 11.93
N CYS A 63 -6.16 11.33 11.84
CA CYS A 63 -6.72 11.90 10.62
C CYS A 63 -5.88 13.01 9.98
N HIS A 64 -5.03 13.68 10.75
CA HIS A 64 -4.18 14.78 10.27
C HIS A 64 -2.72 14.35 10.05
N ASN A 65 -2.42 13.07 10.16
CA ASN A 65 -1.09 12.54 9.87
C ASN A 65 -0.81 12.60 8.36
N GLU A 66 0.43 12.96 8.00
CA GLU A 66 0.89 12.91 6.61
C GLU A 66 0.99 11.47 6.08
N TYR A 67 1.17 10.50 6.98
CA TYR A 67 1.16 9.08 6.63
C TYR A 67 -0.27 8.61 6.40
N GLN A 68 -0.71 8.68 5.14
CA GLN A 68 -2.04 8.27 4.72
C GLN A 68 -2.03 6.95 3.96
N LEU A 69 -3.06 6.12 4.19
CA LEU A 69 -3.26 4.85 3.49
C LEU A 69 -4.66 4.79 2.86
N PRO A 70 -4.81 4.10 1.71
CA PRO A 70 -6.13 3.83 1.14
C PRO A 70 -6.89 2.83 2.02
N VAL A 71 -8.08 3.22 2.46
CA VAL A 71 -8.98 2.40 3.28
C VAL A 71 -10.29 2.21 2.55
N TRP A 72 -10.81 0.98 2.58
CA TRP A 72 -12.17 0.69 2.15
C TRP A 72 -13.16 1.31 3.13
N ASP A 73 -13.76 2.41 2.68
CA ASP A 73 -14.62 3.32 3.43
C ASP A 73 -15.96 3.43 2.71
N GLU A 74 -16.74 2.35 2.78
CA GLU A 74 -18.06 2.29 2.19
C GLU A 74 -18.96 3.39 2.76
N GLY A 75 -19.43 4.27 1.89
CA GLY A 75 -20.27 5.40 2.30
C GLY A 75 -19.52 6.56 2.97
N GLY A 76 -18.19 6.55 2.99
CA GLY A 76 -17.37 7.69 3.41
C GLY A 76 -17.44 8.03 4.91
N GLN A 77 -17.89 7.09 5.75
CA GLN A 77 -18.12 7.33 7.17
C GLN A 77 -16.82 7.58 7.94
N LEU A 78 -15.75 6.87 7.58
CA LEU A 78 -14.45 7.01 8.25
C LEU A 78 -13.84 8.36 7.90
N LYS A 79 -13.90 8.77 6.64
CA LYS A 79 -13.49 10.11 6.21
C LYS A 79 -14.33 11.19 6.89
N ALA A 80 -15.65 11.03 6.92
CA ALA A 80 -16.55 11.98 7.60
C ALA A 80 -16.29 12.06 9.12
N SER A 81 -15.93 10.94 9.76
CA SER A 81 -15.53 10.91 11.17
C SER A 81 -14.25 11.73 11.39
N CYS A 82 -13.30 11.64 10.48
CA CYS A 82 -12.08 12.45 10.50
C CYS A 82 -12.34 13.95 10.32
N ASP A 83 -13.29 14.32 9.45
CA ASP A 83 -13.63 15.71 9.19
C ASP A 83 -14.47 16.35 10.32
N ASN A 84 -15.29 15.55 11.02
CA ASN A 84 -16.23 16.01 12.04
C ASN A 84 -15.69 15.97 13.49
N GLN A 85 -14.40 15.67 13.70
CA GLN A 85 -13.85 15.77 15.04
C GLN A 85 -13.80 17.24 15.49
N PRO A 86 -14.36 17.59 16.66
CA PRO A 86 -14.25 18.95 17.20
C PRO A 86 -12.76 19.24 17.44
N LYS A 87 -12.19 19.92 16.45
CA LYS A 87 -10.90 20.60 16.37
C LYS A 87 -9.92 20.30 17.53
N GLN A 88 -8.82 19.68 17.16
CA GLN A 88 -7.50 19.56 17.82
C GLN A 88 -7.06 20.73 18.73
N TRP A 89 -7.65 21.94 18.66
CA TRP A 89 -7.38 23.02 19.62
C TRP A 89 -7.62 22.60 21.07
N ILE A 90 -8.57 21.70 21.33
CA ILE A 90 -8.84 21.20 22.69
C ILE A 90 -7.69 20.30 23.17
N LYS A 91 -7.13 19.43 22.31
CA LYS A 91 -5.97 18.60 22.68
C LYS A 91 -4.74 19.47 22.95
N ASN A 92 -4.47 20.45 22.08
CA ASN A 92 -3.39 21.43 22.28
C ASN A 92 -3.60 22.34 23.51
N LEU A 93 -4.82 22.42 24.06
CA LEU A 93 -5.11 23.21 25.27
C LEU A 93 -4.81 22.44 26.56
N PHE A 94 -4.72 21.10 26.50
CA PHE A 94 -4.59 20.22 27.67
C PHE A 94 -3.34 19.33 27.65
N ASP A 95 -2.54 19.36 26.59
CA ASP A 95 -1.15 18.89 26.61
C ASP A 95 -0.28 19.94 27.33
N TRP A 96 -0.24 19.86 28.66
CA TRP A 96 0.73 20.57 29.53
C TRP A 96 1.98 19.73 29.75
#